data_AF-A0A849QGU2-F1
#
_entry.id   AF-A0A849QGU2-F1
#
_cell.length_a   1.000
_cell.length_b   1.000
_cell.length_c   1.000
_cell.angle_alpha   90.00
_cell.angle_beta   90.00
_cell.angle_gamma   90.00
#
_symmetry.space_group_name_H-M   'P 1'
#
loop_
_entity.id
_entity.type
_entity.pdbx_description
1 polymer ?
#
loop_
_entity_poly.entity_id
_entity_poly.type
_entity_poly.pdbx_seq_one_letter_code
_entity_poly.pdbx_strand_id
1 'polypeptide(L)'
;MDLLIGFVVVVGVLIAALFNYILNRAPGSDPEDFQVGPPQLGIKCDCFLNTLIIGSILILALSASSYVFETRTELHIVGFIAFVIITAVGIYGRIMRHHEWRELVEILERAVPKPPDRPYPESFDISIEDEDEEYDRF
;
A
#
# COMPACT_ATOMS: atom_id res chain seq x y z
N MET A 1 22.37 -23.72 9.19
CA MET A 1 21.51 -23.94 8.00
C MET A 1 22.31 -24.47 6.82
N ASP A 2 21.75 -25.42 6.05
CA ASP A 2 22.32 -25.90 4.77
C ASP A 2 22.52 -24.75 3.77
N LEU A 3 23.63 -24.75 3.05
CA LEU A 3 23.99 -23.72 2.07
C LEU A 3 22.94 -23.59 0.95
N LEU A 4 22.35 -24.71 0.51
CA LEU A 4 21.29 -24.70 -0.50
C LEU A 4 20.03 -24.01 0.02
N ILE A 5 19.69 -24.25 1.28
CA ILE A 5 18.53 -23.65 1.94
C ILE A 5 18.77 -22.16 2.14
N GLY A 6 19.96 -21.77 2.61
CA GLY A 6 20.34 -20.37 2.75
C GLY A 6 20.23 -19.61 1.43
N PHE A 7 20.66 -20.24 0.33
CA PHE A 7 20.49 -19.67 -1.01
C PHE A 7 19.01 -19.46 -1.37
N VAL A 8 18.16 -20.46 -1.14
CA VAL A 8 16.70 -20.35 -1.39
C VAL A 8 16.08 -19.23 -0.55
N VAL A 9 16.45 -19.10 0.72
CA VAL A 9 15.97 -18.02 1.59
C VAL A 9 16.37 -16.66 1.03
N VAL A 10 17.64 -16.48 0.64
CA VAL A 10 18.12 -15.21 0.07
C VAL A 10 17.36 -14.85 -1.21
N VAL A 11 17.20 -15.81 -2.13
CA VAL A 11 16.43 -15.60 -3.36
C VAL A 11 14.97 -15.26 -3.06
N GLY A 12 14.34 -15.96 -2.12
CA GLY A 12 12.97 -15.68 -1.69
C GLY A 12 12.82 -14.28 -1.10
N VAL A 13 13.77 -13.83 -0.27
CA VAL A 13 13.79 -12.47 0.30
C VAL A 13 13.94 -11.42 -0.80
N LEU A 14 14.83 -11.64 -1.78
CA LEU A 14 15.01 -10.72 -2.90
C LEU A 14 13.76 -10.60 -3.77
N ILE A 15 13.10 -11.72 -4.06
CA ILE A 15 11.83 -11.73 -4.81
C ILE A 15 10.73 -11.01 -4.01
N ALA A 16 10.60 -11.32 -2.72
CA ALA A 16 9.62 -10.67 -1.85
C ALA A 16 9.87 -9.16 -1.73
N ALA A 17 11.13 -8.74 -1.62
CA ALA A 17 11.52 -7.33 -1.59
C ALA A 17 11.19 -6.63 -2.91
N LEU A 18 11.53 -7.23 -4.06
CA LEU A 18 11.20 -6.70 -5.38
C LEU A 18 9.68 -6.59 -5.57
N PHE A 19 8.92 -7.60 -5.15
CA PHE A 19 7.47 -7.59 -5.20
C PHE A 19 6.89 -6.48 -4.31
N ASN A 20 7.39 -6.35 -3.08
CA ASN A 20 6.98 -5.28 -2.16
C ASN A 20 7.31 -3.89 -2.72
N TYR A 21 8.45 -3.73 -3.38
CA TYR A 21 8.81 -2.49 -4.08
C TYR A 21 7.81 -2.16 -5.20
N ILE A 22 7.53 -3.12 -6.08
CA ILE A 22 6.62 -2.92 -7.22
C ILE A 22 5.21 -2.60 -6.73
N LEU A 23 4.70 -3.34 -5.73
CA LEU A 23 3.37 -3.09 -5.15
C LEU A 23 3.26 -1.68 -4.56
N ASN A 24 4.27 -1.23 -3.83
CA ASN A 24 4.27 0.10 -3.23
C ASN A 24 4.64 1.22 -4.23
N ARG A 25 5.02 0.87 -5.46
CA ARG A 25 5.24 1.80 -6.57
C ARG A 25 4.07 1.85 -7.56
N ALA A 26 3.14 0.89 -7.50
CA ALA A 26 2.04 0.78 -8.47
C ALA A 26 1.10 2.02 -8.44
N PRO A 27 0.54 2.42 -9.60
CA PRO A 27 -0.44 3.50 -9.70
C PRO A 27 -1.78 3.09 -9.05
N GLY A 28 -2.45 4.01 -8.35
CA GLY A 28 -3.60 3.73 -7.48
C GLY A 28 -3.27 3.69 -5.97
N SER A 29 -2.05 4.08 -5.62
CA SER A 29 -1.61 4.40 -4.26
C SER A 29 -1.43 5.92 -4.17
N ASP A 30 -2.51 6.68 -4.21
CA ASP A 30 -2.38 8.13 -4.02
C ASP A 30 -2.11 8.39 -2.53
N PRO A 31 -1.30 9.41 -2.20
CA PRO A 31 -1.22 9.88 -0.82
C PRO A 31 -2.57 10.40 -0.31
N GLU A 32 -3.49 10.71 -1.23
CA GLU A 32 -4.84 11.23 -0.96
C GLU A 32 -5.94 10.16 -1.07
N ASP A 33 -5.71 9.02 -1.74
CA ASP A 33 -6.65 7.87 -1.82
C ASP A 33 -6.99 7.25 -0.46
N PHE A 34 -6.31 7.71 0.59
CA PHE A 34 -6.44 7.25 1.95
C PHE A 34 -6.86 8.37 2.91
N GLN A 35 -7.24 9.57 2.44
CA GLN A 35 -7.98 10.49 3.32
C GLN A 35 -9.35 9.91 3.61
N VAL A 36 -9.50 9.31 4.78
CA VAL A 36 -10.79 8.76 5.23
C VAL A 36 -11.53 9.88 5.96
N GLY A 37 -12.53 10.45 5.28
CA GLY A 37 -13.43 11.46 5.84
C GLY A 37 -13.12 12.91 5.42
N PRO A 38 -13.89 13.88 5.93
CA PRO A 38 -13.72 15.30 5.61
C PRO A 38 -12.26 15.76 5.80
N PRO A 39 -11.70 16.61 4.91
CA PRO A 39 -10.31 17.10 5.00
C PRO A 39 -9.97 17.81 6.32
N GLN A 40 -11.01 18.23 7.06
CA GLN A 40 -10.95 18.83 8.39
C GLN A 40 -10.48 17.84 9.48
N LEU A 41 -10.71 16.54 9.31
CA LEU A 41 -10.30 15.51 10.28
C LEU A 41 -8.84 15.09 10.13
N GLY A 42 -8.20 15.34 8.98
CA GLY A 42 -6.78 15.05 8.77
C GLY A 42 -6.40 13.57 8.92
N ILE A 43 -7.36 12.65 8.90
CA ILE A 43 -7.12 11.21 9.04
C ILE A 43 -6.55 10.69 7.71
N LYS A 44 -5.25 10.38 7.73
CA LYS A 44 -4.54 9.74 6.62
C LYS A 44 -4.49 8.24 6.92
N CYS A 45 -5.19 7.42 6.14
CA CYS A 45 -5.09 5.97 6.24
C CYS A 45 -3.65 5.56 5.94
N ASP A 46 -3.17 4.65 6.77
CA ASP A 46 -1.78 4.54 7.16
C ASP A 46 -0.86 4.17 5.99
N CYS A 47 0.01 5.11 5.62
CA CYS A 47 0.93 4.96 4.50
C CYS A 47 2.01 3.89 4.70
N PHE A 48 2.05 3.20 5.82
CA PHE A 48 3.10 2.20 6.08
C PHE A 48 2.56 0.79 6.21
N LEU A 49 1.26 0.60 6.40
CA LEU A 49 0.68 -0.72 6.59
C LEU A 49 0.98 -1.66 5.41
N ASN A 50 0.79 -1.20 4.17
CA ASN A 50 1.04 -2.02 2.98
C ASN A 50 2.50 -2.49 2.85
N THR A 51 3.46 -1.65 3.27
CA THR A 51 4.90 -2.00 3.25
C THR A 51 5.26 -3.11 4.23
N LEU A 52 4.42 -3.33 5.26
CA LEU A 52 4.60 -4.33 6.30
C LEU A 52 3.96 -5.67 5.97
N ILE A 53 2.94 -5.71 5.10
CA ILE A 53 2.16 -6.93 4.81
C ILE A 53 3.07 -8.03 4.24
N ILE A 54 3.84 -7.73 3.20
CA ILE A 54 4.71 -8.72 2.54
C ILE A 54 5.81 -9.22 3.49
N GLY A 55 6.41 -8.33 4.28
CA GLY A 55 7.39 -8.71 5.30
C GLY A 55 6.78 -9.65 6.34
N SER A 56 5.56 -9.37 6.80
CA SER A 56 4.85 -10.17 7.80
C SER A 56 4.48 -11.56 7.29
N ILE A 57 4.02 -11.65 6.03
CA ILE A 57 3.73 -12.92 5.36
C ILE A 57 5.00 -13.78 5.27
N LEU A 58 6.14 -13.17 4.93
CA LEU A 58 7.41 -13.89 4.87
C LEU A 58 7.84 -14.41 6.26
N ILE A 59 7.70 -13.61 7.32
CA ILE A 59 7.96 -14.09 8.69
C ILE A 59 7.09 -15.30 9.03
N LEU A 60 5.79 -15.27 8.69
CA LEU A 60 4.88 -16.38 8.94
C LEU A 60 5.31 -17.64 8.17
N ALA A 61 5.73 -17.48 6.91
CA ALA A 61 6.24 -18.58 6.08
C ALA A 61 7.54 -19.19 6.65
N LEU A 62 8.47 -18.34 7.12
CA LEU A 62 9.70 -18.79 7.79
C LEU A 62 9.39 -19.52 9.11
N SER A 63 8.39 -19.03 9.87
CA SER A 63 7.96 -19.65 11.13
C SER A 63 7.31 -21.01 10.90
N ALA A 64 6.47 -21.14 9.86
CA ALA A 64 5.90 -22.42 9.43
C ALA A 64 6.99 -23.40 8.97
N SER A 65 8.09 -22.88 8.42
CA SER A 65 9.25 -23.66 7.97
C SER A 65 10.36 -23.75 9.03
N SER A 66 10.04 -23.54 10.32
CA SER A 66 11.03 -23.46 11.39
C SER A 66 11.93 -24.69 11.54
N TYR A 67 11.47 -25.87 11.11
CA TYR A 67 12.24 -27.12 11.12
C TYR A 67 13.52 -27.08 10.27
N VAL A 68 13.61 -26.12 9.37
CA VAL A 68 14.73 -25.91 8.44
C VAL A 68 15.93 -25.23 9.12
N PHE A 69 15.70 -24.59 10.27
CA PHE A 69 16.72 -23.85 11.02
C PHE A 69 17.30 -24.73 12.12
N GLU A 70 18.61 -24.63 12.36
CA GLU A 70 19.29 -25.44 13.38
C GLU A 70 18.98 -24.90 14.79
N THR A 71 18.77 -23.59 14.91
CA THR A 71 18.46 -22.94 16.19
C THR A 71 17.32 -21.94 16.06
N ARG A 72 16.59 -21.73 17.16
CA ARG A 72 15.56 -20.68 17.25
C ARG A 72 16.16 -19.29 17.04
N THR A 73 17.37 -19.07 17.54
CA THR A 73 18.08 -17.79 17.41
C THR A 73 18.39 -17.48 15.94
N GLU A 74 18.83 -18.47 15.17
CA GLU A 74 19.07 -18.34 13.73
C GLU A 74 17.78 -17.95 12.99
N LEU A 75 16.66 -18.63 13.26
CA LEU A 75 15.35 -18.28 12.70
C LEU A 75 14.96 -16.83 13.01
N HIS A 76 15.10 -16.39 14.26
CA HIS A 76 14.74 -15.02 14.66
C HIS A 76 15.63 -13.96 14.00
N ILE A 77 16.95 -14.20 13.93
CA ILE A 77 17.89 -13.27 13.30
C ILE A 77 17.60 -13.16 11.79
N VAL A 78 17.48 -14.31 11.11
CA VAL A 78 17.21 -14.35 9.66
C VAL A 78 15.86 -13.71 9.36
N GLY A 79 14.81 -14.06 10.11
CA GLY A 79 13.48 -13.48 9.94
C GLY A 79 13.44 -11.98 10.19
N PHE A 80 14.13 -11.49 11.23
CA PHE A 80 14.21 -10.06 11.53
C PHE A 80 14.94 -9.28 10.43
N ILE A 81 16.10 -9.77 9.99
CA ILE A 81 16.87 -9.14 8.91
C ILE A 81 16.05 -9.12 7.61
N ALA A 82 15.43 -10.25 7.24
CA ALA A 82 14.60 -10.35 6.05
C ALA A 82 13.42 -9.36 6.10
N PHE A 83 12.74 -9.27 7.24
CA PHE A 83 11.65 -8.33 7.45
C PHE A 83 12.11 -6.88 7.26
N VAL A 84 13.20 -6.48 7.94
CA VAL A 84 13.73 -5.12 7.83
C VAL A 84 14.09 -4.78 6.39
N ILE A 85 14.73 -5.69 5.65
CA ILE A 85 15.08 -5.49 4.24
C ILE A 85 13.83 -5.30 3.38
N ILE A 86 12.86 -6.23 3.48
CA ILE A 86 11.64 -6.19 2.67
C ILE A 86 10.85 -4.92 2.96
N THR A 87 10.71 -4.55 4.23
CA THR A 87 9.99 -3.34 4.65
C THR A 87 10.71 -2.08 4.18
N ALA A 88 12.03 -1.98 4.35
CA ALA A 88 12.80 -0.82 3.90
C ALA A 88 12.68 -0.61 2.38
N VAL A 89 12.72 -1.70 1.61
CA VAL A 89 12.53 -1.68 0.15
C VAL A 89 11.11 -1.26 -0.24
N GLY A 90 10.08 -1.73 0.48
CA GLY A 90 8.70 -1.28 0.28
C GLY A 90 8.51 0.21 0.59
N ILE A 91 9.09 0.69 1.69
CA ILE A 91 9.11 2.12 2.06
C ILE A 91 9.78 2.95 0.97
N TYR A 92 10.93 2.49 0.46
CA TYR A 92 11.64 3.18 -0.61
C TYR A 92 10.78 3.30 -1.89
N GLY A 93 10.12 2.21 -2.29
CA GLY A 93 9.17 2.22 -3.42
C GLY A 93 8.06 3.26 -3.24
N ARG A 94 7.51 3.35 -2.02
CA ARG A 94 6.45 4.31 -1.69
C ARG A 94 6.94 5.77 -1.72
N ILE A 95 8.11 6.05 -1.17
CA ILE A 95 8.71 7.40 -1.19
C ILE A 95 8.92 7.84 -2.64
N MET A 96 9.45 6.95 -3.49
CA MET A 96 9.66 7.25 -4.90
C MET A 96 8.34 7.57 -5.60
N ARG A 97 7.28 6.78 -5.34
CA ARG A 97 5.95 7.03 -5.92
C ARG A 97 5.38 8.38 -5.50
N HIS A 98 5.58 8.78 -4.24
CA HIS A 98 5.16 10.08 -3.75
C HIS A 98 5.92 11.25 -4.42
N HIS A 99 7.17 11.03 -4.83
CA HIS A 99 7.91 12.00 -5.63
C HIS A 99 7.35 12.11 -7.05
N GLU A 100 7.16 10.97 -7.73
CA GLU A 100 6.58 10.90 -9.09
C GLU A 100 5.19 11.55 -9.16
N TRP A 101 4.35 11.31 -8.15
CA TRP A 101 3.03 11.94 -8.06
C TRP A 101 3.08 13.45 -8.00
N ARG A 102 3.98 14.04 -7.20
CA ARG A 102 4.10 15.50 -7.09
C ARG A 102 4.51 16.13 -8.42
N GLU A 103 5.42 15.49 -9.14
CA GLU A 103 5.81 15.95 -10.49
C GLU A 103 4.64 15.88 -11.48
N LEU A 104 3.87 14.79 -11.47
CA LEU A 104 2.72 14.63 -12.36
C LEU A 104 1.60 15.64 -12.06
N VAL A 105 1.33 15.93 -10.79
CA VAL A 105 0.34 16.94 -10.38
C VAL A 105 0.75 18.32 -10.89
N GLU A 106 2.03 18.71 -10.76
CA GLU A 106 2.52 19.98 -11.29
C GLU A 106 2.37 20.09 -12.81
N ILE A 107 2.58 19.01 -13.55
CA ILE A 107 2.40 18.98 -15.01
C ILE A 107 0.90 19.08 -15.35
N LEU A 108 0.05 18.35 -14.64
CA LEU A 108 -1.40 18.36 -14.86
C LEU A 108 -2.00 19.74 -14.58
N GLU A 109 -1.60 20.40 -13.50
CA GLU A 109 -2.03 21.77 -13.18
C GLU A 109 -1.63 22.80 -14.25
N ARG A 110 -0.54 22.56 -14.98
CA ARG A 110 -0.14 23.40 -16.14
C ARG A 110 -0.93 23.08 -17.40
N ALA A 111 -1.29 21.81 -17.60
CA ALA A 111 -1.98 21.35 -18.80
C ALA A 111 -3.49 21.62 -18.77
N VAL A 112 -4.11 21.57 -17.60
CA VAL A 112 -5.54 21.80 -17.40
C VAL A 112 -5.73 23.14 -16.69
N PRO A 113 -6.12 24.22 -17.40
CA PRO A 113 -6.42 25.49 -16.75
C PRO A 113 -7.53 25.26 -15.72
N LYS A 114 -7.29 25.69 -14.47
CA LYS A 114 -8.28 25.62 -13.41
C LYS A 114 -9.56 26.28 -13.94
N PRO A 115 -10.72 25.60 -13.93
CA PRO A 115 -11.97 26.26 -14.26
C PRO A 115 -12.08 27.48 -13.34
N PRO A 116 -12.48 28.66 -13.85
CA PRO A 116 -12.64 29.84 -13.02
C PRO A 116 -13.47 29.45 -11.80
N ASP A 117 -13.10 29.94 -10.61
CA ASP A 117 -13.80 29.70 -9.34
C ASP A 117 -15.30 29.97 -9.54
N ARG A 118 -16.04 28.94 -9.94
CA ARG A 118 -17.49 28.97 -9.92
C ARG A 118 -17.80 28.56 -8.50
N PRO A 119 -18.45 29.42 -7.70
CA PRO A 119 -19.00 28.95 -6.44
C PRO A 119 -19.84 27.73 -6.77
N TYR A 120 -19.46 26.58 -6.23
CA TYR A 120 -20.31 25.40 -6.24
C TYR A 120 -21.68 25.86 -5.72
N PRO A 121 -22.79 25.64 -6.46
CA PRO A 121 -24.09 25.80 -5.83
C PRO A 121 -24.11 24.84 -4.64
N GLU A 122 -24.40 25.37 -3.45
CA GLU A 122 -24.40 24.70 -2.13
C GLU A 122 -25.36 23.50 -2.01
N SER A 123 -26.00 23.07 -3.10
CA SER A 123 -26.91 21.94 -3.08
C SER A 123 -26.99 21.35 -4.49
N PHE A 124 -26.14 20.37 -4.79
CA PHE A 124 -26.64 19.28 -5.61
C PHE A 124 -27.55 18.46 -4.69
N ASP A 125 -28.83 18.80 -4.71
CA ASP A 125 -29.89 17.91 -4.25
C ASP A 125 -29.87 16.74 -5.22
N ILE A 126 -29.02 15.76 -4.93
CA ILE A 126 -29.09 14.46 -5.58
C ILE A 126 -30.36 13.85 -4.98
N SER A 127 -31.50 14.14 -5.59
CA SER A 127 -32.65 13.26 -5.49
C SER A 127 -32.20 11.94 -6.10
N ILE A 128 -31.60 11.09 -5.27
CA ILE A 128 -31.59 9.66 -5.50
C ILE A 128 -33.07 9.32 -5.41
N GLU A 129 -33.77 9.39 -6.55
CA GLU A 129 -35.00 8.64 -6.72
C GLU A 129 -34.59 7.19 -6.52
N ASP A 130 -34.81 6.70 -5.30
CA ASP A 130 -34.85 5.30 -4.96
C ASP A 130 -35.93 4.67 -5.88
N GLU A 131 -35.55 4.33 -7.11
CA GLU A 131 -36.19 3.24 -7.84
C GLU A 131 -35.96 1.99 -7.00
N ASP A 132 -36.91 1.69 -6.10
CA ASP A 132 -37.42 0.34 -5.79
C ASP A 132 -38.18 0.32 -4.43
N GLU A 133 -39.45 0.80 -4.41
CA GLU A 133 -40.46 0.23 -3.50
C GLU A 133 -41.77 -0.08 -4.26
N GLU A 134 -42.12 -1.35 -4.21
CA GLU A 134 -43.11 -2.12 -4.98
C GLU A 134 -44.53 -2.04 -4.36
N TYR A 135 -45.58 -2.05 -5.20
CA TYR A 135 -46.96 -2.53 -4.95
C TYR A 135 -47.76 -2.06 -3.70
N ASP A 136 -48.86 -1.31 -3.90
CA ASP A 136 -50.25 -1.85 -3.89
C ASP A 136 -51.33 -0.73 -3.86
N ARG A 137 -52.26 -0.79 -4.81
CA ARG A 137 -53.50 -0.01 -4.83
C ARG A 137 -54.66 -0.97 -5.13
N PHE A 138 -55.49 -1.18 -4.10
CA PHE A 138 -56.82 -1.83 -4.05
C PHE A 138 -56.91 -3.35 -4.16
#